data_AF-A0A8S3JHT6-F1
#
_entry.id   AF-A0A8S3JHT6-F1
#
_cell.length_a   1.000
_cell.length_b   1.000
_cell.length_c   1.000
_cell.angle_alpha   90.00
_cell.angle_beta   90.00
_cell.angle_gamma   90.00
#
_symmetry.space_group_name_H-M   'P 1'
#
loop_
_entity.id
_entity.type
_entity.pdbx_description
1 polymer ?
#
loop_
_entity_poly.entity_id
_entity_poly.type
_entity_poly.pdbx_seq_one_letter_code
_entity_poly.pdbx_strand_id
1 'polypeptide(L)'
;MESLLNNQRQSIDESDDQYHYTFTPHQLENLKKSVGASSMRKMHSAVRLNQQIRDRSHDAKLVLINLPSPPSKQTSLAAFSYMEYVDALTEGLHRLLLMRGSGREVITIFS
;
A
#
# COMPACT_ATOMS: atom_id res chain seq x y z
N MET A 1 16.50 -18.82 -49.62
CA MET A 1 15.57 -17.78 -49.11
C MET A 1 14.82 -18.42 -47.97
N GLU A 2 15.50 -18.67 -46.85
CA GLU A 2 15.61 -17.72 -45.72
C GLU A 2 14.26 -17.33 -45.13
N SER A 3 14.17 -17.57 -43.81
CA SER A 3 13.22 -17.01 -42.85
C SER A 3 11.78 -17.49 -43.05
N LEU A 4 11.18 -18.22 -42.12
CA LEU A 4 10.83 -17.70 -40.80
C LEU A 4 11.06 -18.74 -39.70
N LEU A 5 12.21 -18.60 -39.04
CA LEU A 5 12.32 -18.87 -37.61
C LEU A 5 11.33 -17.94 -36.90
N ASN A 6 10.29 -18.47 -36.27
CA ASN A 6 10.05 -18.16 -34.85
C ASN A 6 8.92 -19.03 -34.31
N ASN A 7 9.32 -20.09 -33.59
CA ASN A 7 8.99 -20.20 -32.18
C ASN A 7 7.51 -19.89 -31.84
N GLN A 8 6.64 -20.87 -32.11
CA GLN A 8 5.50 -21.10 -31.22
C GLN A 8 6.04 -21.52 -29.84
N ARG A 9 6.64 -20.54 -29.13
CA ARG A 9 6.69 -20.59 -27.68
C ARG A 9 5.24 -20.56 -27.25
N GLN A 10 4.77 -21.72 -26.83
CA GLN A 10 3.75 -21.92 -25.82
C GLN A 10 3.45 -20.59 -25.12
N SER A 11 2.26 -20.04 -25.33
CA SER A 11 1.72 -19.06 -24.41
C SER A 11 1.72 -19.75 -23.05
N ILE A 12 2.74 -19.44 -22.28
CA ILE A 12 2.93 -19.92 -20.93
C ILE A 12 1.64 -19.59 -20.20
N ASP A 13 1.09 -20.65 -19.61
CA ASP A 13 -0.02 -20.68 -18.69
C ASP A 13 0.24 -19.63 -17.59
N GLU A 14 -0.23 -18.39 -17.78
CA GLU A 14 -0.38 -17.44 -16.68
C GLU A 14 -1.67 -17.84 -15.97
N SER A 15 -1.55 -18.89 -15.16
CA SER A 15 -2.51 -19.23 -14.13
C SER A 15 -2.91 -17.96 -13.40
N ASP A 16 -4.20 -17.66 -13.49
CA ASP A 16 -4.91 -16.50 -12.98
C ASP A 16 -4.90 -16.48 -11.44
N ASP A 17 -3.72 -16.43 -10.81
CA ASP A 17 -3.53 -16.07 -9.40
C ASP A 17 -3.76 -14.54 -9.24
N GLN A 18 -4.79 -14.02 -9.90
CA GLN A 18 -4.96 -12.63 -10.21
C GLN A 18 -5.73 -11.97 -9.06
N TYR A 19 -4.98 -11.34 -8.15
CA TYR A 19 -5.42 -10.39 -7.13
C TYR A 19 -6.93 -10.42 -6.86
N HIS A 20 -7.38 -11.26 -5.92
CA HIS A 20 -8.78 -11.32 -5.55
C HIS A 20 -9.18 -10.00 -4.88
N TYR A 21 -9.53 -9.00 -5.67
CA TYR A 21 -10.09 -7.76 -5.18
C TYR A 21 -11.39 -8.10 -4.47
N THR A 22 -11.60 -7.56 -3.26
CA THR A 22 -12.88 -7.68 -2.56
C THR A 22 -14.00 -6.87 -3.24
N PHE A 23 -13.74 -6.32 -4.43
CA PHE A 23 -14.65 -5.50 -5.22
C PHE A 23 -14.30 -5.52 -6.71
N THR A 24 -15.32 -5.42 -7.56
CA THR A 24 -15.19 -5.31 -9.01
C THR A 24 -14.67 -3.93 -9.45
N PRO A 25 -14.14 -3.77 -10.67
CA PRO A 25 -13.69 -2.46 -11.18
C PRO A 25 -14.75 -1.36 -11.11
N HIS A 26 -16.01 -1.68 -11.37
CA HIS A 26 -17.12 -0.73 -11.24
C HIS A 26 -17.38 -0.32 -9.79
N GLN A 27 -17.25 -1.26 -8.84
CA GLN A 27 -17.36 -0.96 -7.41
C GLN A 27 -16.23 -0.04 -6.96
N LEU A 28 -15.00 -0.24 -7.45
CA LEU A 28 -13.86 0.63 -7.13
C LEU A 28 -14.12 2.09 -7.49
N GLU A 29 -14.69 2.36 -8.66
CA GLU A 29 -14.99 3.74 -9.07
C GLU A 29 -16.05 4.39 -8.17
N ASN A 30 -17.05 3.64 -7.72
CA ASN A 30 -18.03 4.13 -6.75
C ASN A 30 -17.41 4.36 -5.36
N LEU A 31 -16.44 3.54 -4.96
CA LEU A 31 -15.71 3.73 -3.70
C LEU A 31 -14.89 5.03 -3.75
N LYS A 32 -14.20 5.32 -4.85
CA LYS A 32 -13.48 6.58 -5.05
C LYS A 32 -14.40 7.81 -4.93
N LYS A 33 -15.62 7.72 -5.46
CA LYS A 33 -16.62 8.80 -5.38
C LYS A 33 -17.22 9.00 -3.99
N SER A 34 -17.09 8.03 -3.08
CA SER A 34 -17.72 8.05 -1.75
C SER A 34 -16.77 8.34 -0.59
N VAL A 35 -15.52 8.76 -0.87
CA VAL A 35 -14.54 9.14 0.14
C VAL A 35 -14.97 10.41 0.88
N GLY A 36 -15.13 10.33 2.20
CA GLY A 36 -15.59 11.43 3.04
C GLY A 36 -14.49 12.39 3.51
N ALA A 37 -14.90 13.52 4.09
CA ALA A 37 -13.99 14.58 4.57
C ALA A 37 -12.98 14.15 5.64
N SER A 38 -13.34 13.18 6.50
CA SER A 38 -12.42 12.63 7.50
C SER A 38 -11.25 11.88 6.85
N SER A 39 -11.52 11.11 5.79
CA SER A 39 -10.49 10.44 5.00
C SER A 39 -9.58 11.44 4.30
N MET A 40 -10.12 12.54 3.77
CA MET A 40 -9.33 13.60 3.13
C MET A 40 -8.35 14.28 4.10
N ARG A 41 -8.76 14.54 5.35
CA ARG A 41 -7.84 15.10 6.36
C ARG A 41 -6.66 14.16 6.64
N LYS A 42 -6.95 12.86 6.80
CA LYS A 42 -5.90 11.85 6.98
C LYS A 42 -4.98 11.81 5.77
N MET A 43 -5.54 11.87 4.56
CA MET A 43 -4.77 11.91 3.32
C MET A 43 -3.78 13.09 3.28
N HIS A 44 -4.24 14.30 3.62
CA HIS A 44 -3.36 15.47 3.69
C HIS A 44 -2.20 15.26 4.68
N SER A 45 -2.47 14.65 5.84
CA SER A 45 -1.43 14.33 6.81
C SER A 45 -0.44 13.29 6.28
N ALA A 46 -0.91 12.23 5.60
CA ALA A 46 -0.04 11.22 4.99
C ALA A 46 0.94 11.84 3.98
N VAL A 47 0.43 12.66 3.06
CA VAL A 47 1.27 13.32 2.04
C VAL A 47 2.32 14.23 2.71
N ARG A 48 1.91 15.02 3.71
CA ARG A 48 2.84 15.92 4.40
C ARG A 48 3.91 15.17 5.20
N LEU A 49 3.53 14.08 5.86
CA LEU A 49 4.45 13.23 6.59
C LEU A 49 5.43 12.53 5.65
N ASN A 50 4.94 11.96 4.55
CA ASN A 50 5.77 11.34 3.52
C ASN A 50 6.83 12.33 3.00
N GLN A 51 6.42 13.58 2.71
CA GLN A 51 7.38 14.60 2.29
C GLN A 51 8.52 14.77 3.31
N GLN A 52 8.21 14.89 4.60
CA GLN A 52 9.24 15.05 5.64
C GLN A 52 10.15 13.83 5.79
N ILE A 53 9.60 12.62 5.63
CA ILE A 53 10.37 11.38 5.67
C ILE A 53 11.34 11.33 4.49
N ARG A 54 10.88 11.65 3.29
CA ARG A 54 11.74 11.71 2.10
C ARG A 54 12.85 12.76 2.28
N ASP A 55 12.50 13.97 2.71
CA ASP A 55 13.46 15.06 2.88
C ASP A 55 14.60 14.68 3.85
N ARG A 56 14.28 13.96 4.94
CA ARG A 56 15.24 13.66 6.02
C ARG A 56 15.86 12.26 5.94
N SER A 57 15.25 11.33 5.23
CA SER A 57 15.60 9.91 5.26
C SER A 57 15.79 9.30 3.88
N HIS A 58 15.96 10.10 2.82
CA HIS A 58 16.19 9.60 1.45
C HIS A 58 17.37 8.61 1.35
N ASP A 59 18.48 8.88 2.04
CA ASP A 59 19.68 8.04 2.02
C ASP A 59 19.65 6.87 3.03
N ALA A 60 18.57 6.74 3.80
CA ALA A 60 18.45 5.69 4.80
C ALA A 60 18.51 4.30 4.15
N LYS A 61 19.25 3.38 4.77
CA LYS A 61 19.27 1.98 4.32
C LYS A 61 17.96 1.25 4.61
N LEU A 62 17.22 1.68 5.64
CA LEU A 62 15.88 1.19 5.96
C LEU A 62 15.12 2.31 6.70
N VAL A 63 13.85 2.51 6.35
CA VAL A 63 12.94 3.41 7.07
C VAL A 63 11.90 2.57 7.80
N LEU A 64 11.81 2.75 9.12
CA LEU A 64 10.83 2.10 9.98
C LEU A 64 9.68 3.08 10.21
N ILE A 65 8.48 2.74 9.77
CA ILE A 65 7.27 3.57 9.96
C ILE A 65 6.22 2.75 10.70
N ASN A 66 5.49 3.39 11.60
CA ASN A 66 4.35 2.74 12.24
C ASN A 66 3.24 2.45 11.21
N LEU A 67 2.78 1.20 11.17
CA LEU A 67 1.58 0.84 10.44
C LEU A 67 0.38 1.53 11.11
N PRO A 68 -0.43 2.28 10.35
CA PRO A 68 -1.66 2.86 10.86
C PRO A 68 -2.60 1.77 11.37
N SER A 69 -3.48 2.10 12.30
CA SER A 69 -4.48 1.13 12.75
C SER A 69 -5.43 0.79 11.60
N PRO A 70 -5.69 -0.51 11.33
CA PRO A 70 -6.69 -0.90 10.36
C PRO A 70 -8.06 -0.31 10.76
N PRO A 71 -8.94 -0.06 9.78
CA PRO A 71 -10.25 0.48 10.06
C PRO A 71 -11.03 -0.47 10.97
N SER A 72 -11.67 0.07 12.01
CA SER A 72 -12.48 -0.74 12.93
C SER A 72 -13.70 -1.40 12.26
N LYS A 73 -14.14 -0.84 11.12
CA LYS A 73 -15.23 -1.40 10.32
C LYS A 73 -14.63 -2.10 9.10
N GLN A 74 -14.97 -3.36 8.91
CA GLN A 74 -14.56 -4.18 7.78
C GLN A 74 -15.44 -3.93 6.54
N THR A 75 -15.59 -2.66 6.12
CA THR A 75 -16.31 -2.33 4.88
C THR A 75 -15.32 -2.13 3.74
N SER A 76 -15.74 -2.43 2.51
CA SER A 76 -14.90 -2.23 1.32
C SER A 76 -14.41 -0.79 1.18
N LEU A 77 -15.25 0.20 1.51
CA LEU A 77 -14.86 1.61 1.52
C LEU A 77 -13.80 1.94 2.57
N ALA A 78 -13.95 1.40 3.78
CA ALA A 78 -12.99 1.65 4.85
C ALA A 78 -11.64 0.98 4.54
N ALA A 79 -11.66 -0.24 3.99
CA ALA A 79 -10.46 -0.91 3.51
C ALA A 79 -9.79 -0.14 2.35
N PHE A 80 -10.58 0.35 1.39
CA PHE A 80 -10.09 1.16 0.28
C PHE A 80 -9.43 2.45 0.77
N SER A 81 -10.11 3.27 1.58
CA SER A 81 -9.53 4.51 2.11
C SER A 81 -8.32 4.27 3.01
N TYR A 82 -8.25 3.14 3.70
CA TYR A 82 -7.09 2.76 4.49
C TYR A 82 -5.89 2.45 3.61
N MET A 83 -6.07 1.66 2.56
CA MET A 83 -4.99 1.34 1.62
C MET A 83 -4.53 2.58 0.86
N GLU A 84 -5.45 3.42 0.39
CA GLU A 84 -5.12 4.69 -0.27
C GLU A 84 -4.27 5.60 0.62
N TYR A 85 -4.56 5.65 1.92
CA TYR A 85 -3.75 6.38 2.90
C TYR A 85 -2.34 5.78 3.04
N VAL A 86 -2.22 4.45 3.13
CA VAL A 86 -0.93 3.76 3.26
C VAL A 86 -0.08 3.98 2.02
N ASP A 87 -0.69 3.91 0.83
CA ASP A 87 -0.01 4.18 -0.44
C ASP A 87 0.54 5.61 -0.46
N ALA A 88 -0.28 6.61 -0.15
CA ALA A 88 0.16 8.01 -0.11
C ALA A 88 1.27 8.28 0.93
N LEU A 89 1.21 7.60 2.08
CA LEU A 89 2.23 7.72 3.13
C LEU A 89 3.58 7.10 2.72
N THR A 90 3.56 6.06 1.89
CA THR A 90 4.73 5.24 1.56
C THR A 90 5.28 5.48 0.16
N GLU A 91 4.59 6.31 -0.63
CA GLU A 91 4.95 6.62 -2.01
C GLU A 91 6.39 7.14 -2.14
N GLY A 92 7.20 6.44 -2.94
CA GLY A 92 8.60 6.79 -3.20
C GLY A 92 9.59 6.35 -2.12
N LEU A 93 9.18 5.52 -1.16
CA LEU A 93 10.08 4.92 -0.17
C LEU A 93 10.48 3.50 -0.60
N HIS A 94 11.75 3.31 -0.97
CA HIS A 94 12.23 2.05 -1.56
C HIS A 94 12.49 0.93 -0.54
N ARG A 95 12.93 1.27 0.67
CA ARG A 95 13.29 0.31 1.72
C ARG A 95 12.56 0.68 3.00
N LEU A 96 11.33 0.20 3.09
CA LEU A 96 10.40 0.52 4.16
C LEU A 96 10.01 -0.75 4.91
N LEU A 97 9.95 -0.68 6.23
CA LEU A 97 9.25 -1.66 7.05
C LEU A 97 8.14 -0.96 7.85
N LEU A 98 6.90 -1.41 7.63
CA LEU A 98 5.75 -0.99 8.43
C LEU A 98 5.66 -1.85 9.68
N MET A 99 5.68 -1.23 10.85
CA MET A 99 5.67 -1.92 12.13
C MET A 99 4.40 -1.65 12.92
N ARG A 100 3.86 -2.69 13.55
CA ARG A 100 2.74 -2.56 14.49
C ARG A 100 2.99 -3.42 15.71
N GLY A 101 3.02 -2.77 16.88
CA GLY A 101 2.96 -3.48 18.14
C GLY A 101 1.54 -3.97 18.46
N SER A 102 1.48 -5.06 19.21
CA SER A 102 0.29 -5.58 19.91
C SER A 102 -0.16 -4.65 21.04
N GLY A 103 0.67 -3.69 21.46
CA GLY A 103 0.40 -2.81 22.60
C GLY A 103 0.60 -3.48 23.96
N ARG A 104 1.09 -4.73 23.94
CA ARG A 104 1.45 -5.52 25.12
C ARG A 104 2.97 -5.71 25.23
N GLU A 105 3.73 -5.09 24.33
CA GLU A 105 5.19 -5.11 24.41
C GLU A 105 5.66 -4.41 25.68
N VAL A 106 6.58 -5.05 26.42
CA VAL A 106 7.29 -4.45 27.55
C VAL A 106 8.78 -4.62 27.31
N ILE A 107 9.52 -3.51 27.29
CA ILE A 107 10.98 -3.52 27.17
C ILE A 107 11.54 -3.31 28.58
N THR A 108 12.03 -4.38 29.19
CA THR A 108 12.59 -4.36 30.55
C THR A 108 14.11 -4.37 30.58
N ILE A 109 14.76 -4.65 29.44
CA ILE A 109 16.21 -4.68 29.31
C ILE A 109 16.57 -3.91 28.05
N PHE A 110 17.50 -2.97 28.19
CA PHE A 110 18.20 -2.33 27.09
C PHE A 110 19.62 -2.88 27.10
N SER A 111 19.99 -3.58 26.03
CA SER A 111 21.36 -4.05 25.82
C SER A 111 22.25 -2.97 25.25
#